data_AF-A0AA40ACU0-F1
#
_entry.id   AF-A0AA40ACU0-F1
#
_cell.length_a   1.000
_cell.length_b   1.000
_cell.length_c   1.000
_cell.angle_alpha   90.00
_cell.angle_beta   90.00
_cell.angle_gamma   90.00
#
_symmetry.space_group_name_H-M   'P 1'
#
loop_
_entity.id
_entity.type
_entity.pdbx_description
1 polymer ?
#
loop_
_entity_poly.entity_id
_entity_poly.type
_entity_poly.pdbx_seq_one_letter_code
_entity_poly.pdbx_strand_id
1 'polypeptide(L)'
;KKEWRMNRAVIAAMINNSLSQTVHERLVARGWDPREQNPKVTYELIKEVIPRLSQEAVMDFVVEFVKIERPAFATMQAFLTRLRFLYKKITDSKAGVTEEFHVNLLVAKLKKTYPDRHLFWLNGLKEKTLTWQKLNQELEEIAATEET
;
A
#
# COMPACT_ATOMS: atom_id res chain seq x y z
N LYS A 1 23.08 16.18 28.78
CA LYS A 1 22.80 14.75 29.06
C LYS A 1 21.52 14.53 29.88
N LYS A 2 21.25 15.31 30.92
CA LYS A 2 20.03 15.18 31.77
C LYS A 2 18.73 15.45 31.00
N GLU A 3 18.70 16.54 30.22
CA GLU A 3 17.56 16.94 29.39
C GLU A 3 17.19 15.89 28.33
N TRP A 4 18.19 15.34 27.63
CA TRP A 4 17.98 14.24 26.67
C TRP A 4 17.35 12.99 27.29
N ARG A 5 17.76 12.61 28.51
CA ARG A 5 17.16 11.47 29.24
C ARG A 5 15.73 11.77 29.66
N MET A 6 15.48 13.00 30.13
CA MET A 6 14.16 13.46 30.53
C MET A 6 13.18 13.47 29.35
N ASN A 7 13.59 13.99 28.19
CA ASN A 7 12.77 13.99 26.98
C ASN A 7 12.40 12.57 26.52
N ARG A 8 13.33 11.62 26.62
CA ARG A 8 13.06 10.21 26.29
C ARG A 8 12.04 9.57 27.23
N ALA A 9 12.16 9.82 28.53
CA ALA A 9 11.20 9.33 29.52
C ALA A 9 9.79 9.92 29.31
N VAL A 10 9.71 11.21 28.99
CA VAL A 10 8.43 11.88 28.67
C VAL A 10 7.78 11.26 27.44
N ILE A 11 8.54 11.07 26.34
CA ILE A 11 8.00 10.47 25.12
C ILE A 11 7.59 9.01 25.37
N ALA A 12 8.38 8.24 26.13
CA ALA A 12 8.04 6.85 26.47
C ALA A 12 6.74 6.77 27.28
N ALA A 13 6.55 7.68 28.25
CA ALA A 13 5.31 7.77 29.02
C ALA A 13 4.11 8.18 28.14
N MET A 14 4.29 9.13 27.22
CA MET A 14 3.25 9.52 26.26
C MET A 14 2.84 8.35 25.37
N ILE A 15 3.80 7.59 24.84
CA ILE A 15 3.52 6.39 24.06
C ILE A 15 2.72 5.41 24.91
N ASN A 16 3.23 5.03 26.09
CA ASN A 16 2.59 4.03 26.95
C ASN A 16 1.13 4.41 27.29
N ASN A 17 0.89 5.66 27.69
CA ASN A 17 -0.44 6.14 28.05
C ASN A 17 -1.41 6.26 26.87
N SER A 18 -0.89 6.27 25.63
CA SER A 18 -1.71 6.35 24.41
C SER A 18 -2.11 4.98 23.85
N LEU A 19 -1.52 3.89 24.34
CA LEU A 19 -1.82 2.55 23.86
C LEU A 19 -3.15 2.06 24.44
N SER A 20 -3.95 1.39 23.60
CA SER A 20 -5.12 0.66 24.09
C SER A 20 -4.70 -0.59 24.86
N GLN A 21 -5.57 -1.08 25.73
CA GLN A 21 -5.35 -2.30 26.52
C GLN A 21 -4.95 -3.51 25.64
N THR A 22 -5.60 -3.68 24.48
CA THR A 22 -5.27 -4.75 23.53
C THR A 22 -3.87 -4.63 22.94
N VAL A 23 -3.41 -3.41 22.65
CA VAL A 23 -2.04 -3.19 22.15
C VAL A 23 -1.03 -3.48 23.26
N HIS A 24 -1.32 -3.07 24.50
CA HIS A 24 -0.50 -3.36 25.67
C HIS A 24 -0.32 -4.87 25.88
N GLU A 25 -1.42 -5.65 25.86
CA GLU A 25 -1.39 -7.11 25.99
C GLU A 25 -0.55 -7.79 24.92
N ARG A 26 -0.69 -7.36 23.66
CA ARG A 26 0.09 -7.92 22.54
C ARG A 26 1.58 -7.59 22.65
N LEU A 27 1.93 -6.39 23.12
CA LEU A 27 3.32 -5.98 23.33
C LEU A 27 3.96 -6.77 24.47
N VAL A 28 3.29 -6.90 25.62
CA VAL A 28 3.77 -7.69 26.76
C VAL A 28 3.95 -9.17 26.36
N ALA A 29 3.01 -9.75 25.62
CA ALA A 29 3.13 -11.12 25.10
C ALA A 29 4.35 -11.33 24.18
N ARG A 30 4.93 -10.25 23.66
CA ARG A 30 6.12 -10.23 22.80
C ARG A 30 7.38 -9.74 23.51
N GLY A 31 7.35 -9.66 24.84
CA GLY A 31 8.51 -9.34 25.67
C GLY A 31 8.71 -7.86 25.94
N TRP A 32 7.70 -7.02 25.71
CA TRP A 32 7.78 -5.61 26.07
C TRP A 32 7.82 -5.40 27.59
N ASP A 33 8.74 -4.53 28.06
CA ASP A 33 8.73 -4.02 29.43
C ASP A 33 7.96 -2.69 29.48
N PRO A 34 6.82 -2.60 30.21
CA PRO A 34 6.08 -1.34 30.39
C PRO A 34 6.88 -0.22 31.09
N ARG A 35 8.03 -0.56 31.69
CA ARG A 35 8.96 0.40 32.30
C ARG A 35 10.05 0.88 31.33
N GLU A 36 10.01 0.47 30.06
CA GLU A 36 10.95 0.90 29.03
C GLU A 36 10.94 2.43 28.86
N GLN A 37 12.11 3.06 29.04
CA GLN A 37 12.30 4.51 28.94
C GLN A 37 12.88 4.92 27.58
N ASN A 38 13.20 3.96 26.72
CA ASN A 38 13.63 4.15 25.35
C ASN A 38 12.43 4.06 24.40
N PRO A 39 11.86 5.20 23.97
CA PRO A 39 10.70 5.18 23.08
C PRO A 39 10.97 4.51 21.73
N LYS A 40 12.24 4.44 21.30
CA LYS A 40 12.62 3.73 20.07
C LYS A 40 12.39 2.22 20.20
N VAL A 41 12.69 1.62 21.34
CA VAL A 41 12.51 0.18 21.56
C VAL A 41 11.03 -0.18 21.50
N THR A 42 10.19 0.58 22.22
CA THR A 42 8.74 0.44 22.15
C THR A 42 8.21 0.63 20.74
N TYR A 43 8.71 1.62 19.99
CA TYR A 43 8.29 1.86 18.61
C TYR A 43 8.69 0.73 17.64
N GLU A 44 9.90 0.18 17.77
CA GLU A 44 10.32 -0.99 16.98
C GLU A 44 9.42 -2.18 17.26
N LEU A 45 9.12 -2.44 18.53
CA LEU A 45 8.25 -3.56 18.91
C LEU A 45 6.81 -3.37 18.43
N ILE A 46 6.25 -2.15 18.51
CA ILE A 46 4.93 -1.83 17.95
C ILE A 46 4.85 -2.20 16.46
N LYS A 47 5.91 -1.92 15.68
CA LYS A 47 5.97 -2.26 14.25
C LYS A 47 5.99 -3.78 13.98
N GLU A 48 6.41 -4.59 14.94
CA GLU A 48 6.41 -6.05 14.84
C GLU A 48 5.09 -6.67 15.33
N VAL A 49 4.50 -6.08 16.38
CA VAL A 49 3.38 -6.64 17.13
C VAL A 49 2.03 -6.27 16.53
N ILE A 50 1.90 -5.06 15.98
CA ILE A 50 0.70 -4.65 15.29
C ILE A 50 0.81 -5.14 13.85
N PRO A 51 -0.09 -6.05 13.39
CA PRO A 51 -0.13 -6.41 11.98
C PRO A 51 -0.24 -5.14 11.16
N ARG A 52 0.67 -4.93 10.19
CA ARG A 52 0.67 -3.71 9.36
C ARG A 52 -0.69 -3.45 8.70
N LEU A 53 -1.47 -4.51 8.44
CA LEU A 53 -2.86 -4.53 8.02
C LEU A 53 -3.51 -5.84 8.54
N SER A 54 -4.80 -5.83 8.86
CA SER A 54 -5.57 -7.08 9.00
C SER A 54 -5.73 -7.76 7.63
N GLN A 55 -5.93 -9.08 7.60
CA GLN A 55 -6.24 -9.77 6.32
C GLN A 55 -7.50 -9.21 5.66
N GLU A 56 -8.51 -8.83 6.46
CA GLU A 56 -9.73 -8.16 5.99
C GLU A 56 -9.41 -6.85 5.26
N ALA A 57 -8.58 -5.99 5.86
CA ALA A 57 -8.18 -4.73 5.22
C ALA A 57 -7.38 -4.96 3.91
N VAL A 58 -6.58 -6.02 3.84
CA VAL A 58 -5.89 -6.42 2.60
C VAL A 58 -6.90 -6.84 1.53
N MET A 59 -7.89 -7.64 1.90
CA MET A 59 -8.95 -8.05 1.00
C MET A 59 -9.78 -6.87 0.50
N ASP A 60 -10.05 -5.86 1.34
CA ASP A 60 -10.71 -4.63 0.90
C ASP A 60 -9.92 -3.92 -0.20
N PHE A 61 -8.58 -3.83 -0.08
CA PHE A 61 -7.74 -3.27 -1.13
C PHE A 61 -7.79 -4.10 -2.43
N VAL A 62 -7.78 -5.43 -2.33
CA VAL A 62 -7.90 -6.33 -3.51
C VAL A 62 -9.26 -6.16 -4.18
N VAL A 63 -10.34 -6.16 -3.41
CA VAL A 63 -11.71 -5.98 -3.91
C VAL A 63 -11.84 -4.63 -4.60
N GLU A 64 -11.30 -3.58 -3.99
CA GLU A 64 -11.31 -2.25 -4.61
C GLU A 64 -10.46 -2.22 -5.90
N PHE A 65 -9.27 -2.80 -5.88
CA PHE A 65 -8.40 -2.89 -7.07
C PHE A 65 -9.12 -3.59 -8.23
N VAL A 66 -9.91 -4.63 -7.93
CA VAL A 66 -10.76 -5.35 -8.90
C VAL A 66 -11.97 -4.54 -9.34
N LYS A 67 -12.45 -3.56 -8.58
CA LYS A 67 -13.66 -2.79 -8.89
C LYS A 67 -13.41 -1.43 -9.53
N ILE A 68 -12.27 -0.78 -9.29
CA ILE A 68 -12.01 0.54 -9.86
C ILE A 68 -11.98 0.49 -11.39
N GLU A 69 -12.60 1.47 -12.05
CA GLU A 69 -12.62 1.61 -13.50
C GLU A 69 -12.21 3.03 -13.89
N ARG A 70 -11.48 3.19 -15.00
CA ARG A 70 -11.00 4.49 -15.48
C ARG A 70 -12.12 5.55 -15.60
N PRO A 71 -13.33 5.24 -16.13
CA PRO A 71 -14.40 6.24 -16.25
C PRO A 71 -14.94 6.80 -14.93
N ALA A 72 -14.68 6.15 -13.79
CA ALA A 72 -15.12 6.63 -12.48
C ALA A 72 -14.28 7.80 -11.93
N PHE A 73 -13.22 8.20 -12.65
CA PHE A 73 -12.28 9.23 -12.23
C PHE A 73 -12.30 10.40 -13.22
N ALA A 74 -12.24 11.62 -12.70
CA ALA A 74 -12.25 12.83 -13.51
C ALA A 74 -11.05 12.92 -14.47
N THR A 75 -9.86 12.51 -14.01
CA THR A 75 -8.61 12.53 -14.80
C THR A 75 -7.90 11.18 -14.72
N MET A 76 -7.08 10.86 -15.74
CA MET A 76 -6.22 9.69 -15.70
C MET A 76 -5.27 9.76 -14.50
N GLN A 77 -4.75 10.94 -14.16
CA GLN A 77 -3.84 11.11 -13.02
C GLN A 77 -4.49 10.69 -11.69
N ALA A 78 -5.77 11.03 -11.49
CA ALA A 78 -6.52 10.60 -10.31
C ALA A 78 -6.71 9.07 -10.27
N PHE A 79 -7.03 8.47 -11.42
CA PHE A 79 -7.13 7.02 -11.56
C PHE A 79 -5.79 6.32 -11.24
N LEU A 80 -4.68 6.79 -11.81
CA LEU A 80 -3.35 6.20 -11.59
C LEU A 80 -2.88 6.35 -10.14
N THR A 81 -3.17 7.48 -9.50
CA THR A 81 -2.84 7.70 -8.10
C THR A 81 -3.54 6.65 -7.22
N ARG A 82 -4.84 6.41 -7.43
CA ARG A 82 -5.57 5.39 -6.66
C ARG A 82 -5.09 3.98 -6.98
N LEU A 83 -4.88 3.68 -8.25
CA LEU A 83 -4.40 2.39 -8.73
C LEU A 83 -3.02 2.03 -8.11
N ARG A 84 -2.06 2.95 -8.10
CA ARG A 84 -0.73 2.74 -7.50
C ARG A 84 -0.77 2.58 -6.00
N PHE A 85 -1.63 3.35 -5.34
CA PHE A 85 -1.86 3.20 -3.91
C PHE A 85 -2.32 1.77 -3.59
N LEU A 86 -3.33 1.27 -4.31
CA LEU A 86 -3.86 -0.07 -4.12
C LEU A 86 -2.82 -1.15 -4.45
N TYR A 87 -2.13 -1.04 -5.59
CA TYR A 87 -1.04 -1.94 -5.97
C TYR A 87 -0.01 -2.06 -4.84
N LYS A 88 0.49 -0.91 -4.34
CA LYS A 88 1.47 -0.87 -3.26
C LYS A 88 0.96 -1.55 -1.98
N LYS A 89 -0.30 -1.31 -1.60
CA LYS A 89 -0.89 -1.92 -0.40
C LYS A 89 -1.00 -3.45 -0.54
N ILE A 90 -1.40 -3.93 -1.71
CA ILE A 90 -1.51 -5.36 -2.00
C ILE A 90 -0.12 -6.01 -2.02
N THR A 91 0.86 -5.44 -2.71
CA THR A 91 2.22 -6.00 -2.78
C THR A 91 2.92 -5.99 -1.43
N ASP A 92 2.82 -4.90 -0.67
CA ASP A 92 3.46 -4.77 0.65
C ASP A 92 2.83 -5.72 1.69
N SER A 93 1.57 -6.14 1.48
CA SER A 93 0.86 -7.06 2.36
C SER A 93 1.24 -8.53 2.19
N LYS A 94 1.98 -8.88 1.14
CA LYS A 94 2.30 -10.27 0.76
C LYS A 94 1.05 -11.15 0.55
N ALA A 95 -0.03 -10.57 0.02
CA ALA A 95 -1.29 -11.28 -0.26
C ALA A 95 -1.22 -12.41 -1.31
N GLY A 96 -0.03 -12.69 -1.87
CA GLY A 96 0.15 -13.72 -2.90
C GLY A 96 -0.35 -13.33 -4.30
N VAL A 97 -0.74 -12.08 -4.51
CA VAL A 97 -1.16 -11.58 -5.83
C VAL A 97 0.07 -11.29 -6.68
N THR A 98 0.18 -11.97 -7.83
CA THR A 98 1.34 -11.83 -8.74
C THR A 98 1.29 -10.52 -9.52
N GLU A 99 2.46 -10.01 -9.94
CA GLU A 99 2.50 -8.84 -10.84
C GLU A 99 1.70 -9.10 -12.13
N GLU A 100 1.84 -10.30 -12.70
CA GLU A 100 1.11 -10.73 -13.89
C GLU A 100 -0.41 -10.58 -13.72
N PHE A 101 -0.96 -10.94 -12.55
CA PHE A 101 -2.38 -10.72 -12.28
C PHE A 101 -2.75 -9.23 -12.32
N HIS A 102 -1.94 -8.36 -11.71
CA HIS A 102 -2.20 -6.93 -11.69
C HIS A 102 -2.18 -6.33 -13.11
N VAL A 103 -1.19 -6.69 -13.92
CA VAL A 103 -1.05 -6.19 -15.30
C VAL A 103 -2.22 -6.70 -16.17
N ASN A 104 -2.53 -8.00 -16.12
CA ASN A 104 -3.65 -8.58 -16.87
C ASN A 104 -4.98 -7.89 -16.52
N LEU A 105 -5.24 -7.69 -15.23
CA LEU A 105 -6.47 -7.05 -14.76
C LEU A 105 -6.54 -5.59 -15.22
N LEU A 106 -5.44 -4.85 -15.14
CA LEU A 106 -5.37 -3.46 -15.57
C LEU A 106 -5.61 -3.32 -17.08
N VAL A 107 -4.98 -4.15 -17.90
CA VAL A 107 -5.21 -4.18 -19.36
C VAL A 107 -6.69 -4.45 -19.65
N ALA A 108 -7.30 -5.45 -19.01
CA ALA A 108 -8.71 -5.77 -19.20
C ALA A 108 -9.64 -4.58 -18.85
N LYS A 109 -9.32 -3.84 -17.79
CA LYS A 109 -10.08 -2.65 -17.36
C LYS A 109 -10.00 -1.48 -18.34
N LEU A 110 -8.86 -1.35 -19.03
CA LEU A 110 -8.62 -0.26 -19.96
C LEU A 110 -9.16 -0.53 -21.36
N LYS A 111 -9.64 -1.76 -21.65
CA LYS A 111 -10.19 -2.16 -22.95
C LYS A 111 -11.24 -1.19 -23.49
N LYS A 112 -12.17 -0.76 -22.64
CA LYS A 112 -13.27 0.13 -23.06
C LYS A 112 -12.79 1.55 -23.34
N THR A 113 -11.82 2.04 -22.56
CA THR A 113 -11.32 3.41 -22.67
C THR A 113 -10.28 3.57 -23.77
N TYR A 114 -9.42 2.57 -23.98
CA TYR A 114 -8.33 2.60 -24.96
C TYR A 114 -8.33 1.32 -25.81
N PRO A 115 -9.34 1.11 -26.67
CA PRO A 115 -9.47 -0.14 -27.44
C PRO A 115 -8.28 -0.40 -28.39
N ASP A 116 -7.72 0.65 -28.99
CA ASP A 116 -6.59 0.52 -29.91
C ASP A 116 -5.31 0.11 -29.17
N ARG A 117 -5.00 0.77 -28.05
CA ARG A 117 -3.85 0.45 -27.20
C ARG A 117 -3.98 -0.91 -26.51
N HIS A 118 -5.20 -1.31 -26.19
CA HIS A 118 -5.50 -2.59 -25.57
C HIS A 118 -5.00 -3.79 -26.40
N LEU A 119 -5.07 -3.72 -27.73
CA LEU A 119 -4.52 -4.78 -28.59
C LEU A 119 -3.00 -4.90 -28.46
N PHE A 120 -2.29 -3.77 -28.39
CA PHE A 120 -0.84 -3.75 -28.17
C PHE A 120 -0.48 -4.30 -26.79
N TRP A 121 -1.21 -3.92 -25.74
CA TRP A 121 -1.00 -4.47 -24.40
C TRP A 121 -1.29 -5.96 -24.32
N LEU A 122 -2.33 -6.45 -24.98
CA LEU A 122 -2.61 -7.89 -25.06
C LEU A 122 -1.48 -8.67 -25.72
N ASN A 123 -0.87 -8.12 -26.77
CA ASN A 123 0.29 -8.75 -27.41
C ASN A 123 1.50 -8.74 -26.46
N GLY A 124 1.75 -7.62 -25.80
CA GLY A 124 2.82 -7.53 -24.79
C GLY A 124 2.63 -8.49 -23.61
N LEU A 125 1.39 -8.77 -23.21
CA LEU A 125 1.08 -9.81 -22.21
C LEU A 125 1.40 -11.21 -22.74
N LYS A 126 1.00 -11.54 -23.97
CA LYS A 126 1.29 -12.86 -24.59
C LYS A 126 2.78 -13.12 -24.74
N GLU A 127 3.54 -12.09 -25.11
CA GLU A 127 4.99 -12.16 -25.30
C GLU A 127 5.78 -12.01 -23.99
N LYS A 128 5.08 -11.78 -22.86
CA LYS A 128 5.69 -11.52 -21.54
C LYS A 128 6.63 -10.30 -21.53
N THR A 129 6.37 -9.32 -22.40
CA THR A 129 7.15 -8.09 -22.52
C THR A 129 6.52 -6.91 -21.78
N LEU A 130 5.23 -6.98 -21.45
CA LEU A 130 4.50 -5.96 -20.70
C LEU A 130 4.59 -6.22 -19.18
N THR A 131 5.23 -5.30 -18.46
CA THR A 131 5.37 -5.35 -16.99
C THR A 131 4.55 -4.24 -16.34
N TRP A 132 4.40 -4.29 -15.01
CA TRP A 132 3.75 -3.21 -14.27
C TRP A 132 4.42 -1.86 -14.54
N GLN A 133 5.76 -1.83 -14.51
CA GLN A 133 6.53 -0.61 -14.75
C GLN A 133 6.24 -0.01 -16.13
N LYS A 134 6.30 -0.82 -17.19
CA LYS A 134 6.06 -0.34 -18.56
C LYS A 134 4.63 0.18 -18.76
N LEU A 135 3.65 -0.61 -18.32
CA LEU A 135 2.25 -0.21 -18.43
C LEU A 135 1.97 1.08 -17.64
N ASN A 136 2.56 1.21 -16.44
CA ASN A 136 2.40 2.41 -15.64
C ASN A 136 3.05 3.64 -16.28
N GLN A 137 4.21 3.49 -16.94
CA GLN A 137 4.86 4.57 -17.69
C GLN A 137 4.01 5.02 -18.89
N GLU A 138 3.49 4.09 -19.68
CA GLU A 138 2.62 4.43 -20.81
C GLU A 138 1.33 5.14 -20.36
N LEU A 139 0.80 4.76 -19.20
CA LEU A 139 -0.37 5.43 -18.63
C LEU A 139 -0.06 6.83 -18.11
N GLU A 140 1.16 7.10 -17.62
CA GLU A 140 1.61 8.46 -17.28
C GLU A 140 1.68 9.35 -18.51
N GLU A 141 2.18 8.82 -19.63
CA GLU A 141 2.22 9.57 -20.89
C GLU A 141 0.80 9.94 -21.34
N ILE A 142 -0.16 9.02 -21.20
CA ILE A 142 -1.58 9.31 -21.46
C ILE A 142 -2.10 10.36 -20.50
N ALA A 143 -1.79 10.25 -19.20
CA ALA A 143 -2.21 11.23 -18.20
C ALA A 143 -1.72 12.64 -18.52
N ALA A 144 -0.46 12.78 -18.94
CA ALA A 144 0.11 14.06 -19.34
C ALA A 144 -0.62 14.67 -20.54
N THR A 145 -1.08 13.86 -21.50
CA THR A 145 -1.85 14.35 -22.66
C THR A 145 -3.28 14.75 -22.34
N GLU A 146 -3.89 14.22 -21.27
CA GLU A 146 -5.25 14.60 -20.85
C GLU A 146 -5.29 15.94 -20.09
N GLU A 147 -4.16 16.40 -19.55
CA GLU A 147 -4.03 17.68 -18.83
C GLU A 147 -3.73 18.87 -19.76
N THR A 148 -3.58 18.63 -21.07
CA THR A 148 -3.28 19.65 -22.11
C THR A 148 -4.51 19.94 -22.96
#